data_AF-A0A9D2P390-F1
#
_entry.id   AF-A0A9D2P390-F1
#
_cell.length_a   1.000
_cell.length_b   1.000
_cell.length_c   1.000
_cell.angle_alpha   90.00
_cell.angle_beta   90.00
_cell.angle_gamma   90.00
#
_symmetry.space_group_name_H-M   'P 1'
#
loop_
_entity.id
_entity.type
_entity.pdbx_description
1 polymer ?
#
loop_
_entity_poly.entity_id
_entity_poly.type
_entity_poly.pdbx_seq_one_letter_code
_entity_poly.pdbx_strand_id
1 'polypeptide(L)'
;MAFTAKDVQALREMTGVGMMDCKKALTEADGNMDKAVEILREKGLAASQKKAGRIAAEGMAYAAVIDGVGVVVEVNAETDFVGKNEKFVDFVKGVAAVVA
;
A
#
# COMPACT_ATOMS: atom_id res chain seq x y z
N MET A 1 -27.00 -9.69 11.97
CA MET A 1 -25.83 -9.08 11.31
C MET A 1 -24.96 -10.22 10.80
N ALA A 2 -24.54 -10.19 9.53
CA ALA A 2 -23.77 -11.28 8.91
C ALA A 2 -22.29 -11.34 9.37
N PHE A 3 -21.82 -10.36 10.14
CA PHE A 3 -20.48 -10.28 10.71
C PHE A 3 -20.49 -9.42 11.99
N THR A 4 -19.41 -9.50 12.77
CA THR A 4 -19.21 -8.81 14.05
C THR A 4 -18.19 -7.67 13.94
N ALA A 5 -18.11 -6.83 14.98
CA ALA A 5 -17.06 -5.79 15.05
C ALA A 5 -15.64 -6.38 15.07
N LYS A 6 -15.47 -7.58 15.64
CA LYS A 6 -14.17 -8.29 15.63
C LYS A 6 -13.78 -8.71 14.23
N ASP A 7 -14.74 -9.10 13.39
CA ASP A 7 -14.45 -9.48 11.99
C ASP A 7 -13.99 -8.27 11.17
N VAL A 8 -14.58 -7.09 11.41
CA VAL A 8 -14.10 -5.84 10.78
C VAL A 8 -12.68 -5.51 11.24
N GLN A 9 -12.39 -5.68 12.53
CA GLN A 9 -11.04 -5.47 13.07
C GLN A 9 -10.03 -6.44 12.47
N ALA A 10 -10.36 -7.73 12.39
CA ALA A 10 -9.50 -8.75 11.79
C ALA A 10 -9.19 -8.42 10.32
N LEU A 11 -10.19 -8.04 9.53
CA LEU A 11 -10.00 -7.66 8.13
C LEU A 11 -9.08 -6.43 7.99
N ARG A 12 -9.23 -5.45 8.89
CA ARG A 12 -8.34 -4.27 8.93
C ARG A 12 -6.90 -4.65 9.29
N GLU A 13 -6.70 -5.52 10.27
CA GLU A 13 -5.36 -5.96 10.69
C GLU A 13 -4.64 -6.73 9.58
N MET A 14 -5.38 -7.56 8.84
CA MET A 14 -4.84 -8.32 7.71
C MET A 14 -4.49 -7.44 6.49
N THR A 15 -5.32 -6.44 6.19
CA THR A 15 -5.21 -5.68 4.92
C THR A 15 -4.58 -4.30 5.10
N GLY A 16 -4.56 -3.76 6.31
CA GLY A 16 -4.17 -2.39 6.60
C GLY A 16 -5.18 -1.32 6.12
N VAL A 17 -6.34 -1.72 5.58
CA VAL A 17 -7.34 -0.80 5.02
C VAL A 17 -8.16 -0.13 6.13
N GLY A 18 -8.68 1.06 5.87
CA GLY A 18 -9.50 1.82 6.82
C GLY A 18 -10.71 1.03 7.35
N MET A 19 -11.05 1.25 8.62
CA MET A 19 -12.10 0.50 9.33
C MET A 19 -13.46 0.56 8.62
N MET A 20 -13.84 1.73 8.09
CA MET A 20 -15.12 1.90 7.40
C MET A 20 -15.17 1.18 6.05
N ASP A 21 -14.05 1.11 5.34
CA ASP A 21 -13.99 0.41 4.06
C ASP A 21 -14.00 -1.10 4.28
N CYS A 22 -13.33 -1.59 5.33
CA CYS A 22 -13.44 -2.99 5.78
C CYS A 22 -14.89 -3.37 6.12
N LYS A 23 -15.59 -2.49 6.86
CA LYS A 23 -17.00 -2.70 7.20
C LYS A 23 -17.89 -2.73 5.96
N LYS A 24 -17.69 -1.80 5.02
CA LYS A 24 -18.44 -1.77 3.74
C LYS A 24 -18.18 -3.01 2.91
N ALA A 25 -16.92 -3.44 2.81
CA ALA A 25 -16.55 -4.65 2.08
C ALA A 25 -17.20 -5.90 2.69
N LEU A 26 -17.20 -6.04 4.02
CA LEU A 26 -17.90 -7.13 4.70
C LEU A 26 -19.42 -7.07 4.52
N THR A 27 -20.01 -5.88 4.45
CA THR A 27 -21.44 -5.73 4.11
C THR A 27 -21.72 -6.17 2.68
N GLU A 28 -20.92 -5.75 1.69
CA GLU A 28 -21.06 -6.14 0.28
C GLU A 28 -20.75 -7.62 0.03
N ALA A 29 -19.95 -8.23 0.91
CA ALA A 29 -19.59 -9.64 0.89
C ALA A 29 -20.53 -10.53 1.72
N ASP A 30 -21.59 -9.98 2.30
CA ASP A 30 -22.50 -10.69 3.22
C ASP A 30 -21.76 -11.44 4.35
N GLY A 31 -20.70 -10.83 4.89
CA GLY A 31 -19.85 -11.38 5.94
C GLY A 31 -18.77 -12.35 5.49
N ASN A 32 -18.65 -12.66 4.19
CA ASN A 32 -17.60 -13.52 3.67
C ASN A 32 -16.24 -12.78 3.65
N MET A 33 -15.27 -13.30 4.39
CA MET A 33 -13.95 -12.68 4.56
C MET A 33 -13.14 -12.66 3.25
N ASP A 34 -13.05 -13.79 2.55
CA ASP A 34 -12.27 -13.90 1.31
C ASP A 34 -12.82 -12.98 0.22
N LYS A 35 -14.15 -12.95 0.07
CA LYS A 35 -14.82 -12.04 -0.86
C LYS A 35 -14.62 -10.57 -0.46
N ALA A 36 -14.62 -10.25 0.84
CA ALA A 36 -14.34 -8.91 1.30
C ALA A 36 -12.89 -8.48 0.99
N VAL A 37 -11.92 -9.39 1.11
CA VAL A 37 -10.52 -9.13 0.71
C VAL A 37 -10.42 -8.82 -0.78
N GLU A 38 -11.08 -9.59 -1.64
CA GLU A 38 -11.08 -9.32 -3.08
C GLU A 38 -11.75 -7.98 -3.42
N ILE A 39 -12.89 -7.65 -2.78
CA ILE A 39 -13.55 -6.34 -2.94
C ILE A 39 -12.60 -5.20 -2.53
N LEU A 40 -11.89 -5.35 -1.41
CA LEU A 40 -10.93 -4.34 -0.95
C LEU A 40 -9.76 -4.19 -1.92
N ARG A 41 -9.28 -5.29 -2.50
CA ARG A 41 -8.21 -5.27 -3.51
C ARG A 41 -8.64 -4.53 -4.77
N GLU A 42 -9.81 -4.84 -5.32
CA GLU A 42 -10.37 -4.16 -6.49
C GLU A 42 -10.57 -2.66 -6.24
N LYS A 43 -11.15 -2.30 -5.09
CA LYS A 43 -11.32 -0.89 -4.70
C LYS A 43 -9.99 -0.18 -4.49
N GLY A 44 -9.00 -0.87 -3.94
CA GLY A 44 -7.63 -0.38 -3.78
C GLY A 44 -7.01 -0.02 -5.13
N LEU A 45 -7.15 -0.87 -6.14
CA LEU A 45 -6.66 -0.60 -7.50
C LEU A 45 -7.34 0.63 -8.12
N ALA A 46 -8.66 0.73 -8.00
CA ALA A 46 -9.41 1.89 -8.49
C ALA A 46 -9.01 3.19 -7.77
N ALA A 47 -8.78 3.13 -6.46
CA ALA A 47 -8.30 4.28 -5.69
C ALA A 47 -6.88 4.70 -6.13
N SER A 48 -5.97 3.74 -6.35
CA SER A 48 -4.62 4.00 -6.85
C SER A 48 -4.63 4.68 -8.21
N GLN A 49 -5.50 4.26 -9.14
CA GLN A 49 -5.67 4.92 -10.44
C GLN A 49 -6.09 6.39 -10.30
N LYS A 50 -7.01 6.70 -9.38
CA LYS A 50 -7.40 8.10 -9.11
C LYS A 50 -6.26 8.92 -8.52
N LYS A 51 -5.42 8.31 -7.68
CA LYS A 51 -4.26 8.98 -7.07
C LYS A 51 -3.13 9.22 -8.07
N ALA A 52 -3.02 8.42 -9.12
CA ALA A 52 -1.99 8.58 -10.16
C ALA A 52 -2.04 9.94 -10.89
N GLY A 53 -3.19 10.63 -10.88
CA GLY A 53 -3.31 12.00 -11.40
C GLY A 53 -2.76 13.09 -10.48
N ARG A 54 -2.34 12.75 -9.25
CA ARG A 54 -1.78 13.71 -8.30
C ARG A 54 -0.28 13.86 -8.52
N ILE A 55 0.21 15.08 -8.35
CA ILE A 55 1.64 15.38 -8.51
C ILE A 55 2.38 14.82 -7.29
N ALA A 56 3.28 13.87 -7.53
CA ALA A 56 4.22 13.35 -6.55
C ALA A 56 5.61 13.93 -6.86
N ALA A 57 5.97 15.04 -6.19
CA ALA A 57 7.23 15.75 -6.40
C ALA A 57 8.21 15.63 -5.22
N GLU A 58 7.81 14.96 -4.14
CA GLU A 58 8.65 14.60 -3.01
C GLU A 58 9.13 13.15 -3.15
N GLY A 59 9.88 12.61 -2.18
CA GLY A 59 10.24 11.19 -2.15
C GLY A 59 11.69 10.94 -1.73
N MET A 60 12.33 9.97 -2.39
CA MET A 60 13.71 9.58 -2.10
C MET A 60 14.45 9.21 -3.40
N ALA A 61 15.65 9.77 -3.56
CA ALA A 61 16.67 9.25 -4.46
C ALA A 61 17.67 8.41 -3.67
N TYR A 62 18.01 7.23 -4.18
CA TYR A 62 18.93 6.30 -3.55
C TYR A 62 19.94 5.76 -4.56
N ALA A 63 21.21 5.78 -4.18
CA ALA A 63 22.29 5.20 -4.97
C ALA A 63 23.04 4.17 -4.12
N ALA A 64 23.36 3.03 -4.72
CA ALA A 64 24.10 1.96 -4.06
C ALA A 64 25.00 1.22 -5.05
N VAL A 65 26.00 0.53 -4.51
CA VAL A 65 26.74 -0.51 -5.24
C VAL A 65 26.44 -1.82 -4.55
N ILE A 66 25.89 -2.77 -5.30
CA ILE A 66 25.47 -4.09 -4.81
C ILE A 66 26.19 -5.11 -5.68
N ASP A 67 27.01 -5.95 -5.05
CA ASP A 67 27.81 -6.98 -5.74
C ASP A 67 28.63 -6.48 -6.94
N GLY A 68 29.10 -5.22 -6.87
CA GLY A 68 29.89 -4.57 -7.92
C GLY A 68 29.07 -3.87 -9.01
N VAL A 69 27.74 -3.95 -8.96
CA VAL A 69 26.82 -3.23 -9.86
C VAL A 69 26.37 -1.92 -9.20
N GLY A 70 26.56 -0.80 -9.91
CA GLY A 70 26.07 0.51 -9.47
C GLY A 70 24.64 0.75 -9.90
N VAL A 71 23.77 1.11 -8.95
CA VAL A 71 22.34 1.38 -9.17
C VAL A 71 21.95 2.74 -8.61
N VAL A 72 21.09 3.45 -9.32
CA VAL A 72 20.45 4.69 -8.86
C VAL A 72 18.94 4.57 -9.10
N VAL A 73 18.15 4.81 -8.06
CA VAL A 73 16.69 4.75 -8.10
C VAL A 73 16.13 6.04 -7.51
N GLU A 74 15.13 6.61 -8.18
CA GLU A 74 14.28 7.66 -7.64
C GLU A 74 12.87 7.11 -7.48
N VAL A 75 12.29 7.25 -6.28
CA VAL A 75 10.90 6.90 -6.02
C VAL A 75 10.20 8.12 -5.42
N ASN A 76 9.20 8.62 -6.13
CA ASN A 76 8.47 9.81 -5.73
C ASN A 76 7.26 9.50 -4.84
N ALA A 77 6.90 10.47 -4.01
CA ALA A 77 5.73 10.50 -3.14
C ALA A 77 5.09 11.90 -3.14
N GLU A 78 3.86 12.00 -2.65
CA GLU A 78 3.13 13.28 -2.59
C GLU A 78 3.67 14.24 -1.52
N THR A 79 4.29 13.73 -0.46
CA THR A 79 4.78 14.51 0.67
C THR A 79 6.13 14.01 1.18
N ASP A 80 6.90 14.90 1.80
CA ASP A 80 8.22 14.61 2.36
C ASP A 80 8.15 13.66 3.58
N PHE A 81 7.07 13.72 4.36
CA PHE A 81 6.82 12.80 5.47
C PHE A 81 6.78 11.33 5.02
N VAL A 82 6.26 11.06 3.82
CA VAL A 82 6.25 9.70 3.25
C VAL A 82 7.66 9.30 2.83
N GLY A 83 8.40 10.19 2.17
CA GLY A 83 9.79 9.94 1.73
C GLY A 83 10.75 9.59 2.87
N LYS A 84 10.48 10.10 4.08
CA LYS A 84 11.28 9.84 5.30
C LYS A 84 10.77 8.64 6.13
N ASN A 85 9.64 8.03 5.76
CA ASN A 85 9.07 6.91 6.51
C ASN A 85 9.93 5.65 6.33
N GLU A 86 10.18 4.91 7.42
CA GLU A 86 11.00 3.68 7.40
C GLU A 86 10.52 2.66 6.36
N LYS A 87 9.20 2.42 6.26
CA LYS A 87 8.66 1.47 5.27
C LYS A 87 8.91 1.93 3.83
N PHE A 88 8.89 3.24 3.58
CA PHE A 88 9.17 3.81 2.27
C PHE A 88 10.66 3.68 1.94
N VAL A 89 11.53 4.03 2.90
CA VAL A 89 12.98 3.90 2.75
C VAL A 89 13.38 2.45 2.47
N ASP A 90 12.83 1.50 3.23
CA ASP A 90 13.10 0.06 3.04
C ASP A 90 12.58 -0.44 1.69
N PHE A 91 11.42 0.05 1.26
CA PHE A 91 10.92 -0.23 -0.09
C PHE A 91 11.88 0.25 -1.18
N VAL A 92 12.36 1.50 -1.11
CA VAL A 92 13.30 2.06 -2.12
C VAL A 92 14.60 1.28 -2.16
N LYS A 93 15.16 0.90 -1.00
CA LYS A 93 16.35 0.06 -0.92
C LYS A 93 16.10 -1.34 -1.51
N GLY A 94 14.94 -1.94 -1.23
CA GLY A 94 14.53 -3.22 -1.80
C GLY A 94 14.43 -3.15 -3.33
N VAL A 95 13.85 -2.08 -3.88
CA VAL A 95 13.82 -1.84 -5.33
C VAL A 95 15.23 -1.77 -5.90
N ALA A 96 16.13 -0.99 -5.28
CA ALA A 96 17.52 -0.90 -5.73
C ALA A 96 18.23 -2.26 -5.71
N ALA A 97 17.98 -3.09 -4.70
CA ALA A 97 18.54 -4.44 -4.62
C ALA A 97 17.96 -5.43 -5.65
N VAL A 98 16.73 -5.22 -6.13
CA VAL A 98 16.14 -6.03 -7.21
C VAL A 98 16.64 -5.58 -8.59
N VAL A 99 16.97 -4.31 -8.75
CA VAL A 99 17.45 -3.73 -10.01
C VAL A 99 18.94 -3.97 -10.24
N ALA A 100 19.74 -3.95 -9.17
CA ALA A 100 21.18 -4.26 -9.22
C ALA A 100 21.43 -5.74 -9.51
#